data_AF-A0A9P6N9B1-F1
#
_entry.id   AF-A0A9P6N9B1-F1
#
_cell.length_a   1.000
_cell.length_b   1.000
_cell.length_c   1.000
_cell.angle_alpha   90.00
_cell.angle_beta   90.00
_cell.angle_gamma   90.00
#
_symmetry.space_group_name_H-M   'P 1'
#
loop_
_entity.id
_entity.type
_entity.pdbx_description
1 polymer ?
#
loop_
_entity_poly.entity_id
_entity_poly.type
_entity_poly.pdbx_seq_one_letter_code
_entity_poly.pdbx_strand_id
1 'polypeptide(L)' 'RLHYPISILEQFLQQLLDIKFGVLYDIGCHLDAHITKQGLLPTYQNWLMFGTAVFHAYVHEWACQIVYNPHCQENCIA' A
#
# COMPACT_ATOMS: atom_id res chain seq x y z
N ARG A 1 -9.40 -11.08 6.40
CA ARG A 1 -8.03 -11.53 6.09
C ARG A 1 -7.76 -11.20 4.62
N LEU A 2 -6.63 -10.59 4.29
CA LEU A 2 -6.36 -10.04 2.95
C LEU A 2 -5.59 -11.02 2.06
N HIS A 3 -6.03 -12.28 1.94
CA HIS A 3 -5.25 -13.32 1.24
C HIS A 3 -5.12 -13.07 -0.26
N TYR A 4 -6.22 -12.72 -0.94
CA TYR A 4 -6.22 -12.50 -2.39
C TYR A 4 -5.28 -11.38 -2.84
N PRO A 5 -5.36 -10.14 -2.30
CA PRO A 5 -4.47 -9.07 -2.75
C PRO A 5 -3.00 -9.39 -2.47
N ILE A 6 -2.70 -10.10 -1.37
CA ILE A 6 -1.33 -10.51 -1.05
C ILE A 6 -0.79 -11.52 -2.06
N SER A 7 -1.56 -12.56 -2.40
CA SER A 7 -1.11 -13.56 -3.38
C SER A 7 -0.90 -12.96 -4.76
N ILE A 8 -1.76 -12.02 -5.18
CA ILE A 8 -1.60 -11.31 -6.46
C ILE A 8 -0.32 -10.44 -6.42
N LEU A 9 -0.12 -9.69 -5.33
CA LEU A 9 1.07 -8.87 -5.15
C LEU A 9 2.34 -9.72 -5.16
N GLU A 10 2.35 -10.85 -4.45
CA GLU A 10 3.49 -11.77 -4.40
C GLU A 10 3.86 -12.31 -5.78
N GLN A 11 2.87 -12.77 -6.56
CA GLN A 11 3.10 -13.26 -7.92
C GLN A 11 3.65 -12.16 -8.84
N PHE A 12 3.11 -10.95 -8.72
CA PHE A 12 3.56 -9.82 -9.54
C PHE A 12 4.98 -9.36 -9.16
N LEU A 13 5.27 -9.34 -7.86
CA LEU A 13 6.55 -8.97 -7.28
C LEU A 13 7.69 -9.91 -7.67
N GLN A 14 7.41 -11.21 -7.75
CA GLN A 14 8.41 -12.18 -8.20
C GLN A 14 8.88 -11.93 -9.64
N GLN A 15 8.08 -11.23 -10.46
CA GLN A 15 8.45 -10.87 -11.83
C GLN A 15 9.18 -9.52 -11.94
N LEU A 16 9.11 -8.68 -10.89
CA LEU A 16 9.65 -7.33 -10.87
C LEU A 16 10.66 -7.21 -9.73
N LEU A 17 11.91 -7.56 -10.00
CA LEU A 17 13.01 -7.43 -9.04
C LEU A 17 13.59 -6.02 -9.08
N ASP A 18 13.92 -5.48 -7.91
CA ASP A 18 14.67 -4.22 -7.70
C ASP A 18 14.03 -2.93 -8.25
N ILE A 19 12.71 -2.91 -8.44
CA ILE A 19 11.97 -1.71 -8.87
C ILE A 19 11.02 -1.26 -7.76
N LYS A 20 11.00 0.04 -7.43
CA LYS A 20 9.96 0.63 -6.57
C LYS A 20 8.65 0.72 -7.33
N PHE A 21 7.55 0.30 -6.72
CA PHE A 21 6.23 0.34 -7.34
C PHE A 21 5.15 0.78 -6.35
N GLY A 22 4.20 1.55 -6.88
CA GLY A 22 3.04 2.02 -6.15
C GLY A 22 1.84 1.09 -6.35
N VAL A 23 1.20 0.70 -5.25
CA VAL A 23 -0.02 -0.09 -5.22
C VAL A 23 -1.17 0.84 -4.83
N LEU A 24 -2.05 1.11 -5.80
CA LEU A 24 -3.32 1.77 -5.53
C LEU A 24 -4.33 0.72 -5.09
N TYR A 25 -4.77 0.81 -3.85
CA TYR A 25 -5.77 -0.09 -3.29
C TYR A 25 -6.89 0.71 -2.64
N ASP A 26 -8.09 0.13 -2.65
CA ASP A 26 -9.30 0.76 -2.14
C ASP A 26 -9.16 1.19 -0.67
N ILE A 27 -8.44 0.37 0.11
CA ILE A 27 -8.04 0.68 1.49
C ILE A 27 -6.53 0.44 1.65
N GLY A 28 -5.71 1.31 1.05
CA GLY A 28 -4.24 1.20 1.07
C GLY A 28 -3.67 1.07 2.47
N CYS A 29 -4.15 1.88 3.42
CA CYS A 29 -3.63 1.87 4.80
C CYS A 29 -3.90 0.57 5.56
N HIS A 30 -5.01 -0.13 5.29
CA HIS A 30 -5.29 -1.42 5.91
C HIS A 30 -4.41 -2.52 5.30
N LEU A 31 -4.19 -2.50 3.98
CA LEU A 31 -3.34 -3.48 3.32
C LEU A 31 -1.88 -3.34 3.77
N ASP A 32 -1.37 -2.11 3.80
CA ASP A 32 -0.03 -1.79 4.28
C ASP A 32 0.16 -2.23 5.74
N ALA A 33 -0.71 -1.77 6.65
CA ALA A 33 -0.66 -2.17 8.06
C ALA A 33 -0.78 -3.69 8.25
N HIS A 34 -1.55 -4.39 7.42
CA HIS A 34 -1.66 -5.84 7.46
C HIS A 34 -0.35 -6.53 7.04
N ILE A 35 0.29 -6.07 5.97
CA ILE A 35 1.57 -6.59 5.49
C ILE A 35 2.65 -6.41 6.55
N THR A 36 2.78 -5.21 7.10
CA THR A 36 3.78 -4.90 8.14
C THR A 36 3.52 -5.73 9.40
N LYS A 37 2.27 -5.76 9.90
CA LYS A 37 1.94 -6.45 11.16
C LYS A 37 2.10 -7.97 11.07
N GLN A 38 1.87 -8.56 9.89
CA GLN A 38 1.99 -10.00 9.69
C GLN A 38 3.39 -10.42 9.19
N GLY A 39 4.30 -9.47 8.92
CA GLY A 39 5.62 -9.77 8.38
C GLY A 39 5.57 -10.38 6.97
N LEU A 40 4.57 -10.01 6.17
CA LEU A 40 4.40 -10.53 4.81
C LEU A 40 5.32 -9.78 3.84
N LEU A 41 5.70 -10.45 2.74
CA LEU A 41 6.53 -9.87 1.67
C LEU A 41 7.82 -9.16 2.16
N PRO A 42 8.58 -9.73 3.12
CA PRO A 42 9.65 -9.01 3.83
C PRO A 42 10.74 -8.46 2.90
N THR A 43 11.02 -9.14 1.79
CA THR A 43 11.99 -8.71 0.77
C THR A 43 11.52 -7.47 0.00
N TYR A 44 10.21 -7.29 -0.15
CA TYR A 44 9.60 -6.30 -1.03
C TYR A 44 9.05 -5.07 -0.30
N GLN A 45 9.03 -5.07 1.04
CA GLN A 45 8.44 -3.96 1.82
C GLN A 45 9.08 -2.61 1.51
N ASN A 46 10.40 -2.57 1.28
CA ASN A 46 11.12 -1.33 0.93
C ASN A 46 10.86 -0.85 -0.50
N TRP A 47 10.26 -1.69 -1.35
CA TRP A 47 9.96 -1.37 -2.75
C TRP A 47 8.47 -1.09 -2.97
N LEU A 48 7.65 -1.39 -1.96
CA LEU A 48 6.21 -1.16 -1.96
C LEU A 48 5.88 0.24 -1.46
N MET A 49 5.09 0.98 -2.22
CA MET A 49 4.41 2.18 -1.76
C MET A 49 2.90 1.97 -1.91
N PHE A 50 2.11 2.35 -0.90
CA PHE A 50 0.66 2.20 -0.95
C PHE A 50 -0.02 3.55 -1.10
N GLY A 51 -1.06 3.59 -1.93
CA GLY A 51 -1.95 4.73 -2.07
C GLY A 51 -3.41 4.30 -2.01
N THR A 52 -4.28 5.19 -1.54
CA THR A 52 -5.71 4.95 -1.45
C THR A 52 -6.42 5.60 -2.64
N ALA A 53 -7.21 4.83 -3.37
CA ALA A 53 -8.02 5.37 -4.46
C ALA A 53 -9.19 6.21 -3.91
N VAL A 54 -9.53 7.32 -4.58
CA VAL A 54 -10.53 8.31 -4.14
C VAL A 54 -11.93 7.71 -3.90
N PHE A 55 -12.20 6.52 -4.43
CA PHE A 55 -13.49 5.84 -4.32
C PHE A 55 -13.86 5.38 -2.89
N HIS A 56 -12.92 5.32 -1.94
CA HIS A 56 -13.19 4.98 -0.52
C HIS A 56 -12.62 5.97 0.51
N ALA A 57 -12.24 7.19 0.09
CA ALA A 57 -11.68 8.19 1.00
C ALA A 57 -12.61 8.48 2.21
N TYR A 58 -13.93 8.41 2.03
CA TYR A 58 -14.92 8.82 3.05
C TYR A 58 -15.01 7.97 4.32
N VAL A 59 -14.47 6.75 4.35
CA VAL A 59 -14.56 5.86 5.53
C VAL A 59 -13.28 5.86 6.37
N HIS A 60 -12.22 6.54 5.92
CA HIS A 60 -10.94 6.59 6.62
C HIS A 60 -10.76 7.87 7.43
N GLU A 61 -9.98 7.74 8.52
CA GLU A 61 -9.50 8.89 9.27
C GLU A 61 -8.70 9.82 8.33
N TRP A 62 -8.90 11.14 8.52
CA TRP A 62 -8.23 12.21 7.77
C TRP A 62 -6.72 11.99 7.60
N ALA A 63 -6.04 11.49 8.64
CA ALA A 63 -4.60 11.21 8.58
C ALA A 63 -4.24 10.13 7.55
N CYS A 64 -5.04 9.04 7.42
CA CYS A 64 -4.81 8.03 6.38
C CYS A 64 -5.03 8.62 4.98
N GLN A 65 -5.98 9.55 4.81
CA GLN A 65 -6.17 10.21 3.50
C GLN A 65 -4.97 11.05 3.08
N ILE A 66 -4.32 11.75 4.01
CA ILE A 66 -3.12 12.55 3.72
C ILE A 66 -1.93 11.64 3.39
N VAL A 67 -1.66 10.65 4.23
CA VAL A 67 -0.47 9.77 4.13
C VAL A 67 -0.54 8.88 2.89
N TYR A 68 -1.72 8.38 2.54
CA TYR A 68 -1.91 7.48 1.40
C TYR A 68 -2.49 8.21 0.18
N ASN A 69 -2.38 9.53 0.12
CA ASN A 69 -2.78 10.28 -1.07
C ASN A 69 -1.82 9.94 -2.22
N PRO A 70 -2.31 9.42 -3.37
CA PRO A 70 -1.43 9.04 -4.47
C PRO A 70 -0.66 10.22 -5.09
N HIS A 71 -1.17 11.44 -4.98
CA HIS A 71 -0.46 12.66 -5.41
C HIS A 71 0.55 13.18 -4.38
N CYS A 72 0.61 12.57 -3.21
CA CYS A 72 1.38 13.08 -2.10
C CYS A 72 2.08 11.89 -1.39
N GLN A 73 3.24 11.51 -1.91
CA GLN A 73 3.98 10.31 -1.47
C GLN A 73 5.15 10.62 -0.52
N GLU A 74 5.74 11.82 -0.59
CA GLU A 74 6.98 12.12 0.16
C GLU A 74 6.91 13.36 1.08
N ASN A 75 5.85 14.19 1.07
CA ASN A 75 5.88 15.48 1.80
C ASN A 75 4.50 16.12 2.09
N CYS A 76 3.62 15.41 2.79
CA CYS A 76 2.22 15.83 2.96
C CYS A 76 1.88 16.33 4.36
N ILE A 77 2.80 16.14 5.30
CA ILE A 77 2.66 16.56 6.69
C ILE A 77 3.71 17.65 6.89
N ALA A 78 3.31 18.90 6.60
CA ALA A 78 3.99 20.09 7.11
C ALA A 78 3.21 20.62 8.30
#